data_AF-A0A2V9I073-F1
#
_entry.id   AF-A0A2V9I073-F1
#
_cell.length_a   1.000
_cell.length_b   1.000
_cell.length_c   1.000
_cell.angle_alpha   90.00
_cell.angle_beta   90.00
_cell.angle_gamma   90.00
#
_symmetry.space_group_name_H-M   'P 1'
#
loop_
_entity.id
_entity.type
_entity.pdbx_description
1 polymer ?
#
loop_
_entity_poly.entity_id
_entity_poly.type
_entity_poly.pdbx_seq_one_letter_code
_entity_poly.pdbx_strand_id
1 'polypeptide(L)'
;SHWPNGRRITLVMMEPGQPERAVVLRDICQMNETDFNNHFLHGVFTGEVLVSPKTLATPVGVRKFVFNVPGAIGYLRVSDLDSSVKAVRVDERGPEDKGYKLHVPPRSK
;
A
#
# COMPACT_ATOMS: atom_id res chain seq x y z
N SER A 1 -11.45 -4.02 -9.64
CA SER A 1 -11.48 -4.43 -8.22
C SER A 1 -11.12 -5.90 -7.99
N HIS A 2 -10.77 -6.69 -9.01
CA HIS A 2 -10.37 -8.09 -8.88
C HIS A 2 -9.06 -8.33 -9.62
N TRP A 3 -8.25 -9.27 -9.11
CA TRP A 3 -7.09 -9.82 -9.82
C TRP A 3 -7.54 -10.67 -11.02
N PRO A 4 -6.65 -10.95 -12.00
CA PRO A 4 -6.99 -11.80 -13.15
C PRO A 4 -7.51 -13.20 -12.79
N ASN A 5 -7.16 -13.71 -11.60
CA ASN A 5 -7.65 -14.98 -11.07
C ASN A 5 -9.02 -14.88 -10.36
N GLY A 6 -9.72 -13.75 -10.49
CA GLY A 6 -11.05 -13.53 -9.89
C GLY A 6 -11.04 -13.18 -8.40
N ARG A 7 -9.88 -13.14 -7.72
CA ARG A 7 -9.83 -12.74 -6.30
C ARG A 7 -10.05 -11.24 -6.15
N ARG A 8 -10.86 -10.83 -5.18
CA ARG A 8 -11.06 -9.42 -4.85
C ARG A 8 -9.75 -8.79 -4.38
N ILE A 9 -9.45 -7.59 -4.87
CA ILE A 9 -8.32 -6.79 -4.40
C ILE A 9 -8.68 -6.17 -3.05
N THR A 10 -7.92 -6.50 -2.02
CA THR A 10 -8.06 -5.87 -0.69
C THR A 10 -6.85 -5.00 -0.42
N LEU A 11 -7.04 -3.68 -0.43
CA LEU A 11 -5.95 -2.76 -0.10
C LEU A 11 -5.75 -2.71 1.42
N VAL A 12 -4.53 -2.95 1.87
CA VAL A 12 -4.09 -2.68 3.24
C VAL A 12 -3.10 -1.54 3.23
N MET A 13 -3.32 -0.55 4.09
CA MET A 13 -2.48 0.64 4.23
C MET A 13 -1.95 0.72 5.65
N MET A 14 -0.81 1.39 5.82
CA MET A 14 -0.38 1.82 7.14
C MET A 14 -1.29 2.94 7.67
N GLU A 15 -1.24 3.18 8.97
CA GLU A 15 -1.91 4.32 9.59
C GLU A 15 -1.37 5.67 9.08
N PRO A 16 -2.20 6.73 9.11
CA PRO A 16 -1.75 8.09 8.81
C PRO A 16 -0.53 8.51 9.61
N GLY A 17 0.35 9.29 8.99
CA GLY A 17 1.58 9.77 9.60
C GLY A 17 2.79 8.83 9.48
N GLN A 18 2.60 7.60 8.99
CA GLN A 18 3.73 6.72 8.67
C GLN A 18 4.44 7.20 7.38
N PRO A 19 5.79 7.28 7.36
CA PRO A 19 6.52 7.80 6.21
C PRO A 19 6.32 6.94 4.95
N GLU A 20 6.13 5.63 5.10
CA GLU A 20 5.80 4.71 4.01
C GLU A 20 4.47 5.11 3.33
N ARG A 21 3.46 5.47 4.12
CA ARG A 21 2.15 5.91 3.61
C ARG A 21 2.26 7.22 2.84
N ALA A 22 3.00 8.19 3.38
CA ALA A 22 3.19 9.48 2.75
C ALA A 22 3.83 9.34 1.35
N VAL A 23 4.82 8.46 1.20
CA VAL A 23 5.47 8.17 -0.09
C VAL A 23 4.51 7.52 -1.06
N VAL A 24 3.72 6.54 -0.62
CA VAL A 24 2.73 5.87 -1.48
C VAL A 24 1.67 6.84 -1.97
N LEU A 25 1.11 7.68 -1.08
CA LEU A 25 0.12 8.67 -1.46
C LEU A 25 0.68 9.68 -2.47
N ARG A 26 1.89 10.20 -2.20
CA ARG A 26 2.52 11.19 -3.08
C ARG A 26 2.92 10.61 -4.43
N ASP A 27 3.63 9.48 -4.45
CA ASP A 27 4.29 9.01 -5.65
C ASP A 27 3.39 8.10 -6.51
N ILE A 28 2.45 7.38 -5.89
CA ILE A 28 1.50 6.51 -6.61
C ILE A 28 0.16 7.21 -6.81
N CYS A 29 -0.44 7.74 -5.74
CA CYS A 29 -1.76 8.35 -5.82
C CYS A 29 -1.72 9.81 -6.29
N GLN A 30 -0.54 10.46 -6.32
CA GLN A 30 -0.39 11.89 -6.61
C GLN A 30 -1.27 12.76 -5.70
N MET A 31 -1.37 12.37 -4.42
CA MET A 31 -2.22 12.98 -3.39
C MET A 31 -1.46 13.16 -2.08
N ASN A 32 -1.87 14.12 -1.26
CA ASN A 32 -1.51 14.15 0.16
C ASN A 32 -2.57 13.43 1.02
N GLU A 33 -2.38 13.37 2.35
CA GLU A 33 -3.35 12.72 3.26
C GLU A 33 -4.73 13.38 3.25
N THR A 34 -4.78 14.70 3.18
CA THR A 34 -6.05 15.45 3.12
C THR A 34 -6.80 15.15 1.83
N ASP A 35 -6.10 15.18 0.70
CA ASP A 35 -6.67 14.84 -0.61
C ASP A 35 -7.15 13.41 -0.63
N PHE A 36 -6.36 12.48 -0.09
CA PHE A 36 -6.73 11.07 0.01
C PHE A 36 -8.00 10.88 0.85
N ASN A 37 -8.07 11.50 2.02
CA ASN A 37 -9.25 11.40 2.88
C ASN A 37 -10.49 12.00 2.21
N ASN A 38 -10.36 13.16 1.57
CA ASN A 38 -11.46 13.81 0.86
C ASN A 38 -11.92 12.99 -0.35
N HIS A 39 -10.99 12.51 -1.17
CA HIS A 39 -11.27 11.64 -2.32
C HIS A 39 -11.97 10.35 -1.87
N PHE A 40 -11.48 9.74 -0.80
CA PHE A 40 -12.05 8.51 -0.27
C PHE A 40 -13.45 8.72 0.31
N LEU A 41 -13.67 9.78 1.12
CA LEU A 41 -14.99 10.13 1.64
C LEU A 41 -15.99 10.41 0.53
N HIS A 42 -15.58 11.17 -0.50
CA HIS A 42 -16.40 11.43 -1.67
C HIS A 42 -16.73 10.15 -2.43
N GLY A 43 -15.73 9.28 -2.65
CA GLY A 43 -15.90 8.01 -3.35
C GLY A 43 -16.83 7.04 -2.63
N VAL A 44 -16.78 6.98 -1.30
CA VAL A 44 -17.71 6.16 -0.50
C VAL A 44 -19.13 6.73 -0.59
N PHE A 45 -19.29 8.06 -0.49
CA PHE A 45 -20.60 8.70 -0.53
C PHE A 45 -21.27 8.60 -1.91
N THR A 46 -20.48 8.67 -2.99
CA THR A 46 -20.95 8.51 -4.38
C THR A 46 -21.11 7.06 -4.82
N GLY A 47 -20.63 6.09 -4.02
CA GLY A 47 -20.66 4.66 -4.35
C GLY A 47 -19.56 4.22 -5.34
N GLU A 48 -18.68 5.13 -5.76
CA GLU A 48 -17.52 4.84 -6.61
C GLU A 48 -16.48 3.96 -5.89
N VAL A 49 -16.40 4.08 -4.56
CA VAL A 49 -15.49 3.31 -3.72
C VAL A 49 -16.28 2.36 -2.82
N LEU A 50 -16.25 1.07 -3.18
CA LEU A 50 -17.05 0.03 -2.52
C LEU A 50 -16.43 -0.49 -1.22
N VAL A 51 -15.14 -0.24 -0.94
CA VAL A 51 -14.44 -0.77 0.24
C VAL A 51 -13.37 0.20 0.72
N SER A 52 -13.37 0.45 2.02
CA SER A 52 -12.29 1.18 2.67
C SER A 52 -11.03 0.34 2.83
N PRO A 53 -9.84 0.89 2.49
CA PRO A 53 -8.59 0.22 2.79
C PRO A 53 -8.51 -0.10 4.27
N LYS A 54 -8.05 -1.31 4.58
CA LYS A 54 -7.80 -1.65 5.97
C LYS A 54 -6.54 -0.94 6.43
N THR A 55 -6.61 -0.18 7.52
CA THR A 55 -5.43 0.45 8.12
C THR A 55 -4.83 -0.44 9.20
N LEU A 56 -3.49 -0.54 9.21
CA LEU A 56 -2.75 -1.29 10.23
C LEU A 56 -1.57 -0.45 10.74
N ALA A 57 -1.32 -0.50 12.04
CA ALA A 57 -0.30 0.31 12.70
C ALA A 57 1.15 -0.11 12.39
N THR A 58 1.39 -1.36 11.99
CA THR A 58 2.76 -1.91 11.92
C THR A 58 3.07 -2.61 10.58
N PRO A 59 4.34 -2.56 10.11
CA PRO A 59 4.80 -3.32 8.96
C PRO A 59 4.56 -4.83 9.11
N VAL A 60 4.78 -5.38 10.30
CA VAL A 60 4.52 -6.79 10.59
C VAL A 60 3.03 -7.12 10.43
N GLY A 61 2.15 -6.23 10.89
CA GLY A 61 0.70 -6.36 10.70
C GLY A 61 0.33 -6.39 9.22
N VAL A 62 0.87 -5.46 8.43
CA VAL A 62 0.66 -5.41 6.97
C VAL A 62 1.13 -6.70 6.30
N ARG A 63 2.34 -7.18 6.61
CA ARG A 63 2.90 -8.43 6.04
C ARG A 63 2.03 -9.64 6.38
N LYS A 64 1.65 -9.79 7.64
CA LYS A 64 0.76 -10.88 8.09
C LYS A 64 -0.60 -10.80 7.42
N PHE A 65 -1.14 -9.61 7.21
CA PHE A 65 -2.42 -9.44 6.53
C PHE A 65 -2.35 -9.86 5.06
N VAL A 66 -1.31 -9.42 4.33
CA VAL A 66 -1.08 -9.82 2.93
C VAL A 66 -0.91 -11.34 2.81
N PHE A 67 -0.19 -11.97 3.74
CA PHE A 67 -0.02 -13.43 3.76
C PHE A 67 -1.35 -14.18 3.99
N ASN A 68 -2.15 -13.73 4.96
CA ASN A 68 -3.36 -14.46 5.38
C ASN A 68 -4.61 -14.15 4.56
N VAL A 69 -4.64 -13.05 3.80
CA VAL A 69 -5.82 -12.62 3.04
C VAL A 69 -5.55 -12.74 1.54
N PRO A 70 -6.06 -13.80 0.88
CA PRO A 70 -5.90 -13.96 -0.55
C PRO A 70 -6.44 -12.76 -1.34
N GLY A 71 -5.58 -12.18 -2.19
CA GLY A 71 -5.92 -11.00 -2.97
C GLY A 71 -5.64 -9.67 -2.26
N ALA A 72 -5.13 -9.70 -1.03
CA ALA A 72 -4.64 -8.50 -0.39
C ALA A 72 -3.34 -7.97 -1.03
N ILE A 73 -3.19 -6.65 -1.02
CA ILE A 73 -1.98 -5.94 -1.42
C ILE A 73 -1.72 -4.79 -0.46
N GLY A 74 -0.44 -4.56 -0.16
CA GLY A 74 0.02 -3.46 0.66
C GLY A 74 1.43 -3.05 0.27
N TYR A 75 2.06 -2.24 1.11
CA TYR A 75 3.42 -1.75 0.90
C TYR A 75 4.24 -1.95 2.18
N LEU A 76 5.52 -2.25 1.99
CA LEU A 76 6.49 -2.51 3.05
C LEU A 76 7.84 -1.94 2.62
N ARG A 77 8.70 -1.61 3.59
CA ARG A 77 10.12 -1.43 3.31
C ARG A 77 10.74 -2.78 2.97
N VAL A 78 11.81 -2.78 2.17
CA VAL A 78 12.55 -4.01 1.83
C VAL A 78 13.02 -4.73 3.09
N SER A 79 13.46 -3.98 4.11
CA SER A 79 13.89 -4.53 5.40
C SER A 79 12.80 -5.27 6.19
N ASP A 80 11.53 -4.99 5.89
CA ASP A 80 10.39 -5.63 6.57
C ASP A 80 9.83 -6.82 5.75
N LEU A 81 10.37 -7.10 4.55
CA LEU A 81 9.98 -8.25 3.74
C LEU A 81 10.58 -9.54 4.29
N ASP A 82 9.86 -10.64 4.09
CA ASP A 82 10.36 -12.01 4.28
C ASP A 82 9.79 -12.92 3.17
N SER A 83 10.13 -14.21 3.21
CA SER A 83 9.69 -15.19 2.22
C SER A 83 8.19 -15.53 2.26
N SER A 84 7.43 -15.02 3.24
CA SER A 84 5.98 -15.26 3.31
C SER A 84 5.19 -14.45 2.27
N VAL A 85 5.77 -13.34 1.77
CA VAL A 85 5.11 -12.46 0.80
C VAL A 85 6.02 -12.23 -0.42
N LYS A 86 5.42 -11.80 -1.53
CA LYS A 86 6.16 -11.47 -2.76
C LYS A 86 6.14 -9.98 -3.00
N ALA A 87 7.30 -9.40 -3.27
CA ALA A 87 7.38 -8.03 -3.77
C ALA A 87 6.99 -8.00 -5.25
N VAL A 88 6.10 -7.07 -5.61
CA VAL A 88 5.74 -6.80 -7.00
C VAL A 88 6.77 -5.84 -7.62
N ARG A 89 6.99 -5.97 -8.93
CA ARG A 89 7.77 -4.99 -9.68
C ARG A 89 6.89 -3.79 -10.03
N VAL A 90 7.50 -2.60 -10.03
CA VAL A 90 6.87 -1.35 -10.48
C VAL A 90 7.65 -0.87 -11.69
N ASP A 91 6.98 -0.65 -12.82
CA ASP A 91 7.62 -0.32 -14.10
C ASP A 91 8.75 -1.30 -14.46
N GLU A 92 8.49 -2.60 -14.31
CA GLU A 92 9.45 -3.71 -14.51
C GLU A 92 10.69 -3.67 -13.61
N ARG A 93 10.68 -2.85 -12.55
CA ARG A 93 11.80 -2.71 -11.60
C ARG A 93 11.43 -3.24 -10.22
N GLY A 94 12.34 -4.01 -9.64
CA GLY A 94 12.35 -4.37 -8.22
C GLY A 94 12.95 -3.26 -7.35
N PRO A 95 12.83 -3.38 -6.03
CA PRO A 95 13.27 -2.33 -5.10
C PRO A 95 14.79 -2.11 -5.07
N GLU A 96 15.58 -3.10 -5.48
CA GLU A 96 17.05 -3.03 -5.58
C GLU A 96 17.52 -2.55 -6.96
N ASP A 97 16.62 -2.45 -7.95
CA ASP A 97 16.99 -2.08 -9.31
C ASP A 97 17.24 -0.58 -9.43
N LYS A 98 18.26 -0.21 -10.19
CA LYS A 98 18.55 1.20 -10.48
C LYS A 98 17.35 1.87 -11.17
N GLY A 99 16.89 2.98 -10.60
CA GLY A 99 15.75 3.73 -11.12
C GLY A 99 14.38 3.25 -10.61
N TYR A 100 14.34 2.39 -9.59
CA TYR A 100 13.12 2.17 -8.82
C TYR A 100 12.64 3.49 -8.20
N LYS A 101 11.35 3.82 -8.31
CA LYS A 101 10.84 5.16 -7.99
C LYS A 101 10.46 5.36 -6.53
N LEU A 102 10.12 4.29 -5.81
CA LEU A 102 9.56 4.40 -4.46
C LEU A 102 10.70 4.37 -3.44
N HIS A 103 11.00 5.53 -2.86
CA HIS A 103 12.00 5.68 -1.82
C HIS A 103 11.39 6.30 -0.57
N VAL A 104 11.58 5.62 0.55
CA VAL A 104 11.11 6.08 1.86
C VAL A 104 12.30 6.57 2.69
N PRO A 105 12.21 7.75 3.33
CA PRO A 105 13.26 8.22 4.24
C PRO A 105 13.58 7.17 5.30
N PRO A 106 14.85 7.05 5.74
CA PRO A 106 15.22 6.13 6.81
C PRO A 106 14.36 6.38 8.06
N ARG A 107 14.06 5.34 8.83
CA ARG A 107 13.41 5.51 10.14
C ARG A 107 14.34 6.36 11.01
N SER A 108 13.85 7.46 11.58
CA SER A 108 14.58 8.20 12.60
C SER A 108 14.92 7.25 13.75
N LYS A 109 16.17 7.33 14.23
CA LYS A 109 16.62 6.59 15.42
C LYS A 109 15.93 7.10 16.67
#